data_AF-W4GI36-F1
#
_entry.id   AF-W4GI36-F1
#
_cell.length_a   1.000
_cell.length_b   1.000
_cell.length_c   1.000
_cell.angle_alpha   90.00
_cell.angle_beta   90.00
_cell.angle_gamma   90.00
#
_symmetry.space_group_name_H-M   'P 1'
#
loop_
_entity.id
_entity.type
_entity.pdbx_description
1 polymer ?
#
loop_
_entity_poly.entity_id
_entity_poly.type
_entity_poly.pdbx_seq_one_letter_code
_entity_poly.pdbx_strand_id
1 'polypeptide(L)'
;MEDGMIVGDGTFDSIKQGFPHLVSFTDVSEDPSTLVMEADWPEEGASGGGGVVVKADEEKQAKAGDSKSGGGGGVLVQKEDRQMGGVSSGLYLTYLRSTGWNGAFVAVSIVVAFTISQTAVVATDWFMGFWSTHPGNDVTSVVVYVVLALVAMALVWGRSVYVLFLCVLCSKALHAKLFRKVIHAPVTTFFDITPVGRILNRFSSDLDQVDSILPFFGVLFLQFGFQIAAVIVVCAATSPFILLVYVPLVYLFHKVQVFFLLTSSELKRLESISRTPVINLISETIDGLSTIRAFGMTDEFATKSRTILDHNQSYFMIYRISSRWLQMRLDWLSAGILAGVSFITVVSKASIGITAAGLALTYAAQMPSFLSRMTMTSSMIENIMTCVERLEHYNSLDTEGDSVNASAVLVAPPKTWPSVGSIEFKSFSMRYRPNLDLVLTDVSFEVVGGEKVGICGRTGSDQGRVVEYDAPLALLATDGGPFAQLASHARLGQSGAL
;
A
#
# COMPACT_ATOMS: atom_id res chain seq x y z
N MET A 1 21.37 21.96 35.43
CA MET A 1 21.28 21.69 36.89
C MET A 1 22.26 20.58 37.21
N GLU A 2 22.89 20.65 38.37
CA GLU A 2 23.77 19.61 38.92
C GLU A 2 23.39 19.49 40.40
N ASP A 3 23.24 18.27 40.90
CA ASP A 3 22.81 17.97 42.27
C ASP A 3 21.53 18.72 42.74
N GLY A 4 20.56 18.87 41.85
CA GLY A 4 19.26 19.48 42.17
C GLY A 4 19.29 21.01 42.36
N MET A 5 20.41 21.68 42.07
CA MET A 5 20.50 23.13 42.06
C MET A 5 20.74 23.69 40.65
N ILE A 6 20.24 24.92 40.41
CA ILE A 6 20.46 25.65 39.16
C ILE A 6 21.88 26.21 39.21
N VAL A 7 22.76 25.63 38.39
CA VAL A 7 24.20 25.97 38.32
C VAL A 7 24.50 26.98 37.20
N GLY A 8 23.49 27.38 36.43
CA GLY A 8 23.60 28.42 35.40
C GLY A 8 22.24 28.91 34.92
N ASP A 9 22.07 30.22 34.89
CA ASP A 9 20.91 30.94 34.36
C ASP A 9 21.38 32.10 33.44
N GLY A 10 20.57 32.45 32.44
CA GLY A 10 20.89 33.50 31.47
C GLY A 10 20.42 33.19 30.05
N THR A 11 20.83 34.01 29.10
CA THR A 11 20.57 33.83 27.66
C THR A 11 21.23 32.57 27.11
N PHE A 12 20.68 32.00 26.04
CA PHE A 12 21.21 30.77 25.43
C PHE A 12 22.71 30.86 25.13
N ASP A 13 23.19 31.99 24.60
CA ASP A 13 24.60 32.21 24.27
C ASP A 13 25.52 32.26 25.51
N SER A 14 25.03 32.74 26.66
CA SER A 14 25.82 32.77 27.90
C SER A 14 25.93 31.40 28.54
N ILE A 15 24.88 30.57 28.45
CA ILE A 15 24.92 29.17 28.91
C ILE A 15 25.81 28.33 27.98
N LYS A 16 25.80 28.62 26.67
CA LYS A 16 26.66 27.98 25.66
C LYS A 16 28.16 28.15 25.94
N GLN A 17 28.57 29.33 26.42
CA GLN A 17 29.96 29.59 26.83
C GLN A 17 30.33 28.94 28.16
N GLY A 18 29.41 28.92 29.13
CA GLY A 18 29.65 28.34 30.46
C GLY A 18 29.68 26.81 30.48
N PHE A 19 28.98 26.16 29.55
CA PHE A 19 28.86 24.70 29.49
C PHE A 19 29.09 24.17 28.06
N PRO A 20 30.33 24.20 27.55
CA PRO A 20 30.63 23.85 26.15
C PRO A 20 30.26 22.41 25.76
N HIS A 21 30.22 21.50 26.74
CA HIS A 21 29.85 20.10 26.57
C HIS A 21 28.35 19.89 26.27
N LEU A 22 27.49 20.88 26.51
CA LEU A 22 26.07 20.81 26.14
C LEU A 22 25.84 21.06 24.64
N VAL A 23 26.84 21.63 23.95
CA VAL A 23 26.76 22.06 22.54
C VAL A 23 27.21 20.97 21.58
N SER A 24 27.96 19.98 22.07
CA SER A 24 28.42 18.85 21.23
C SER A 24 27.29 17.92 20.76
N PHE A 25 26.06 18.15 21.21
CA PHE A 25 24.88 17.37 20.83
C PHE A 25 24.03 18.03 19.72
N THR A 26 24.27 19.30 19.38
CA THR A 26 23.38 20.07 18.49
C THR A 26 23.83 20.21 17.04
N ASP A 27 25.05 19.78 16.67
CA ASP A 27 25.53 19.83 15.28
C ASP A 27 25.28 18.53 14.49
N VAL A 28 24.29 17.72 14.89
CA VAL A 28 23.74 16.66 14.03
C VAL A 28 22.41 17.15 13.47
N SER A 29 22.49 18.12 12.57
CA SER A 29 21.39 18.47 11.67
C SER A 29 21.82 18.15 10.24
N GLU A 30 21.84 16.86 9.92
CA GLU A 30 21.50 16.40 8.58
C GLU A 30 20.40 15.34 8.71
N ASP A 31 19.36 15.58 7.93
CA ASP A 31 18.08 14.89 7.86
C ASP A 31 18.22 13.35 7.84
N PRO A 32 17.55 12.58 8.73
CA PRO A 32 17.52 11.11 8.64
C PRO A 32 16.75 10.60 7.42
N SER A 33 16.16 11.50 6.62
CA SER A 33 15.35 11.18 5.45
C SER A 33 16.11 11.21 4.12
N THR A 34 17.40 11.56 4.09
CA THR A 34 18.19 11.69 2.85
C THR A 34 19.33 10.68 2.66
N LEU A 35 19.44 9.62 3.46
CA LEU A 35 20.34 8.50 3.15
C LEU A 35 19.72 7.58 2.07
N VAL A 36 19.57 8.14 0.86
CA VAL A 36 19.57 7.34 -0.36
C VAL A 36 21.01 6.91 -0.57
N MET A 37 21.36 5.69 -0.17
CA MET A 37 22.54 5.04 -0.75
C MET A 37 22.21 4.82 -2.24
N GLU A 38 22.69 5.71 -3.10
CA GLU A 38 22.95 5.39 -4.51
C GLU A 38 24.02 4.29 -4.53
N ALA A 39 23.57 3.05 -4.43
CA ALA A 39 24.39 1.90 -4.72
C ALA A 39 24.41 1.73 -6.24
N ASP A 40 25.45 2.29 -6.86
CA ASP A 40 25.79 2.10 -8.26
C ASP A 40 26.23 0.64 -8.46
N TRP A 41 25.27 -0.24 -8.75
CA TRP A 41 25.51 -1.62 -9.13
C TRP A 41 25.77 -1.68 -10.64
N PRO A 42 26.82 -2.38 -11.11
CA PRO A 42 27.14 -2.42 -12.52
C PRO A 42 25.96 -2.99 -13.33
N GLU A 43 25.48 -2.19 -14.27
CA GLU A 43 24.53 -2.59 -15.30
C GLU A 43 25.12 -3.74 -16.13
N GLU A 44 24.59 -4.95 -15.95
CA GLU A 44 24.49 -5.93 -17.03
C GLU A 44 23.49 -7.04 -16.65
N GLY A 45 22.33 -7.04 -17.33
CA GLY A 45 21.44 -8.20 -17.42
C GLY A 45 20.21 -8.21 -16.50
N ALA A 46 19.07 -7.80 -17.09
CA ALA A 46 17.68 -8.03 -16.68
C ALA A 46 17.02 -7.02 -15.71
N SER A 47 16.41 -6.01 -16.34
CA SER A 47 15.10 -5.41 -16.03
C SER A 47 14.74 -5.18 -14.56
N GLY A 48 14.87 -3.91 -14.14
CA GLY A 48 13.85 -3.22 -13.35
C GLY A 48 13.62 -3.76 -11.94
N GLY A 49 14.64 -3.73 -11.09
CA GLY A 49 14.49 -3.86 -9.65
C GLY A 49 13.93 -2.57 -9.06
N GLY A 50 12.61 -2.38 -9.13
CA GLY A 50 11.92 -1.51 -8.18
C GLY A 50 12.04 -2.15 -6.81
N GLY A 51 12.90 -1.60 -5.95
CA GLY A 51 13.04 -2.06 -4.58
C GLY A 51 11.70 -1.93 -3.86
N VAL A 52 11.00 -3.05 -3.65
CA VAL A 52 9.92 -3.08 -2.67
C VAL A 52 10.59 -2.87 -1.31
N VAL A 53 10.47 -1.65 -0.79
CA VAL A 53 10.77 -1.34 0.61
C VAL A 53 9.72 -2.05 1.45
N VAL A 54 9.98 -3.33 1.75
CA VAL A 54 9.37 -3.95 2.92
C VAL A 54 10.08 -3.31 4.11
N LYS A 55 9.53 -2.20 4.62
CA LYS A 55 9.82 -1.78 5.98
C LYS A 55 9.37 -2.95 6.86
N ALA A 56 10.33 -3.58 7.49
CA ALA A 56 10.06 -4.57 8.50
C ALA A 56 9.51 -3.83 9.72
N ASP A 57 8.19 -3.74 9.83
CA ASP A 57 7.54 -3.34 11.06
C ASP A 57 7.82 -4.44 12.10
N GLU A 58 8.62 -4.10 13.12
CA GLU A 58 8.94 -4.97 14.23
C GLU A 58 7.67 -5.32 15.02
N GLU A 59 7.35 -6.61 15.15
CA GLU A 59 6.52 -7.06 16.27
C GLU A 59 7.07 -8.33 16.91
N LYS A 60 7.52 -8.20 18.15
CA LYS A 60 7.62 -9.30 19.11
C LYS A 60 6.21 -9.84 19.39
N GLN A 61 5.95 -11.09 19.05
CA GLN A 61 4.82 -11.87 19.56
C GLN A 61 5.29 -12.80 20.69
N ALA A 62 4.89 -12.47 21.91
CA ALA A 62 4.94 -13.38 23.05
C ALA A 62 3.72 -14.32 23.00
N LYS A 63 3.97 -15.62 23.24
CA LYS A 63 2.97 -16.68 23.24
C LYS A 63 1.86 -16.43 24.27
N ALA A 64 0.63 -16.71 23.88
CA ALA A 64 -0.52 -16.79 24.77
C ALA A 64 -0.32 -17.90 25.81
N GLY A 65 -0.26 -17.49 27.07
CA GLY A 65 -0.45 -18.34 28.24
C GLY A 65 -1.55 -17.70 29.08
N ASP A 66 -2.62 -18.45 29.31
CA ASP A 66 -3.78 -18.08 30.10
C ASP A 66 -3.36 -17.77 31.55
N SER A 67 -3.44 -16.50 31.96
CA SER A 67 -3.56 -16.16 33.38
C SER A 67 -4.32 -14.84 33.55
N LYS A 68 -5.45 -14.93 34.25
CA LYS A 68 -6.19 -13.79 34.80
C LYS A 68 -5.35 -13.17 35.94
N SER A 69 -4.96 -11.90 35.80
CA SER A 69 -4.86 -10.97 36.94
C SER A 69 -4.97 -9.52 36.46
N GLY A 70 -5.68 -8.70 37.24
CA GLY A 70 -6.01 -7.32 36.92
C GLY A 70 -4.85 -6.34 37.16
N GLY A 71 -4.95 -5.18 36.49
CA GLY A 71 -4.01 -4.06 36.58
C GLY A 71 -3.67 -3.51 35.19
N GLY A 72 -4.61 -2.77 34.58
CA GLY A 72 -4.50 -2.28 33.21
C GLY A 72 -3.48 -1.15 33.02
N GLY A 73 -2.24 -1.50 32.73
CA GLY A 73 -1.29 -0.62 32.02
C GLY A 73 -1.47 -0.79 30.51
N GLY A 74 -2.43 -0.07 29.94
CA GLY A 74 -2.84 -0.23 28.55
C GLY A 74 -1.79 0.27 27.56
N VAL A 75 -1.35 -0.61 26.65
CA VAL A 75 -0.54 -0.26 25.48
C VAL A 75 -1.32 0.76 24.64
N LEU A 76 -0.84 2.00 24.60
CA LEU A 76 -1.51 3.12 23.92
C LEU A 76 -1.52 2.97 22.39
N VAL A 77 -0.50 2.32 21.85
CA VAL A 77 -0.30 2.11 20.41
C VAL A 77 -0.99 0.82 19.99
N GLN A 78 -1.99 0.94 19.13
CA GLN A 78 -2.65 -0.23 18.57
C GLN A 78 -1.69 -0.96 17.62
N LYS A 79 -1.48 -2.26 17.89
CA LYS A 79 -0.79 -3.18 16.98
C LYS A 79 -1.58 -3.26 15.67
N GLU A 80 -0.88 -3.28 14.55
CA GLU A 80 -1.52 -3.18 13.23
C GLU A 80 -2.45 -4.37 12.99
N ASP A 81 -3.72 -4.08 12.67
CA ASP A 81 -4.68 -5.10 12.23
C ASP A 81 -4.21 -5.66 10.89
N ARG A 82 -3.52 -6.80 10.94
CA ARG A 82 -3.18 -7.57 9.75
C ARG A 82 -4.35 -8.48 9.41
N GLN A 83 -5.14 -8.12 8.39
CA GLN A 83 -6.03 -9.08 7.77
C GLN A 83 -5.17 -10.18 7.11
N MET A 84 -5.22 -11.39 7.67
CA MET A 84 -4.55 -12.55 7.11
C MET A 84 -5.47 -13.22 6.09
N GLY A 85 -5.19 -13.06 4.80
CA GLY A 85 -5.98 -13.65 3.72
C GLY A 85 -5.50 -13.21 2.34
N GLY A 86 -6.03 -13.84 1.28
CA GLY A 86 -5.86 -13.34 -0.09
C GLY A 86 -6.69 -12.08 -0.31
N VAL A 87 -6.21 -11.18 -1.17
CA VAL A 87 -6.89 -9.91 -1.47
C VAL A 87 -8.29 -10.18 -2.05
N SER A 88 -9.31 -9.58 -1.46
CA SER A 88 -10.69 -9.71 -1.95
C SER A 88 -10.81 -9.18 -3.39
N SER A 89 -11.47 -9.94 -4.28
CA SER A 89 -11.75 -9.50 -5.66
C SER A 89 -12.53 -8.18 -5.71
N GLY A 90 -13.31 -7.88 -4.66
CA GLY A 90 -14.00 -6.60 -4.50
C GLY A 90 -13.06 -5.41 -4.38
N LEU A 91 -11.85 -5.58 -3.84
CA LEU A 91 -10.88 -4.50 -3.65
C LEU A 91 -10.38 -3.93 -4.98
N TYR A 92 -10.20 -4.79 -5.99
CA TYR A 92 -9.85 -4.36 -7.36
C TYR A 92 -10.94 -3.45 -7.95
N LEU A 93 -12.21 -3.80 -7.72
CA LEU A 93 -13.33 -2.98 -8.19
C LEU A 93 -13.43 -1.66 -7.41
N THR A 94 -13.15 -1.68 -6.10
CA THR A 94 -13.06 -0.46 -5.27
C THR A 94 -11.94 0.47 -5.74
N TYR A 95 -10.77 -0.08 -6.09
CA TYR A 95 -9.68 0.68 -6.70
C TYR A 95 -10.12 1.35 -8.00
N LEU A 96 -10.72 0.61 -8.93
CA LEU A 96 -11.19 1.19 -10.20
C LEU A 96 -12.35 2.19 -10.03
N ARG A 97 -13.19 2.00 -9.01
CA ARG A 97 -14.25 2.95 -8.65
C ARG A 97 -13.70 4.29 -8.16
N SER A 98 -12.44 4.33 -7.72
CA SER A 98 -11.80 5.58 -7.28
C SER A 98 -11.63 6.60 -8.41
N THR A 99 -11.72 6.20 -9.68
CA THR A 99 -11.80 7.14 -10.83
C THR A 99 -12.97 8.14 -10.76
N GLY A 100 -13.97 7.89 -9.91
CA GLY A 100 -15.22 8.66 -9.85
C GLY A 100 -16.30 8.16 -10.81
N TRP A 101 -16.00 7.16 -11.64
CA TRP A 101 -16.96 6.47 -12.49
C TRP A 101 -17.38 5.13 -11.87
N ASN A 102 -18.39 4.48 -12.46
CA ASN A 102 -18.75 3.13 -12.06
C ASN A 102 -17.55 2.19 -12.36
N GLY A 103 -16.97 1.56 -11.31
CA GLY A 103 -15.79 0.72 -11.44
C GLY A 103 -15.95 -0.41 -12.45
N ALA A 104 -17.16 -0.96 -12.60
CA ALA A 104 -17.44 -2.01 -13.58
C ALA A 104 -17.34 -1.49 -15.02
N PHE A 105 -17.80 -0.26 -15.27
CA PHE A 105 -17.69 0.38 -16.58
C PHE A 105 -16.22 0.62 -16.96
N VAL A 106 -15.42 1.09 -16.00
CA VAL A 106 -13.96 1.28 -16.20
C VAL A 106 -13.29 -0.05 -16.52
N ALA A 107 -13.55 -1.11 -15.74
CA ALA A 107 -13.01 -2.44 -15.99
C ALA A 107 -13.36 -2.96 -17.40
N VAL A 108 -14.63 -2.82 -17.81
CA VAL A 108 -15.08 -3.23 -19.16
C VAL A 108 -14.37 -2.41 -20.23
N SER A 109 -14.20 -1.09 -20.05
CA SER A 109 -13.49 -0.24 -21.02
C SER A 109 -12.04 -0.67 -21.25
N ILE A 110 -11.35 -1.10 -20.18
CA ILE A 110 -9.97 -1.61 -20.25
C ILE A 110 -9.96 -2.92 -21.05
N VAL A 111 -10.87 -3.84 -20.73
CA VAL A 111 -11.00 -5.14 -21.42
C VAL A 111 -11.26 -4.92 -22.92
N VAL A 112 -12.16 -4.01 -23.27
CA VAL A 112 -12.47 -3.67 -24.67
C VAL A 112 -11.25 -3.09 -25.38
N ALA A 113 -10.55 -2.12 -24.77
CA ALA A 113 -9.36 -1.51 -25.36
C ALA A 113 -8.24 -2.53 -25.62
N PHE A 114 -7.99 -3.42 -24.66
CA PHE A 114 -7.05 -4.52 -24.83
C PHE A 114 -7.50 -5.51 -25.90
N THR A 115 -8.78 -5.87 -25.93
CA THR A 115 -9.33 -6.77 -26.96
C THR A 115 -9.12 -6.20 -28.36
N ILE A 116 -9.49 -4.94 -28.60
CA ILE A 116 -9.34 -4.27 -29.90
C ILE A 116 -7.87 -4.25 -30.33
N SER A 117 -6.96 -3.85 -29.42
CA SER A 117 -5.53 -3.79 -29.74
C SER A 117 -4.94 -5.18 -30.01
N GLN A 118 -5.34 -6.20 -29.25
CA GLN A 118 -4.83 -7.55 -29.39
C GLN A 118 -5.35 -8.19 -30.69
N THR A 119 -6.61 -7.94 -31.05
CA THR A 119 -7.17 -8.35 -32.33
C THR A 119 -6.42 -7.71 -33.50
N ALA A 120 -6.04 -6.43 -33.40
CA ALA A 120 -5.26 -5.77 -34.45
C ALA A 120 -3.86 -6.40 -34.63
N VAL A 121 -3.18 -6.77 -33.53
CA VAL A 121 -1.89 -7.49 -33.57
C VAL A 121 -2.05 -8.91 -34.15
N VAL A 122 -3.07 -9.65 -33.73
CA VAL A 122 -3.31 -10.99 -34.30
C VAL A 122 -3.69 -10.89 -35.78
N ALA A 123 -4.43 -9.85 -36.18
CA ALA A 123 -4.78 -9.60 -37.57
C ALA A 123 -3.55 -9.29 -38.44
N THR A 124 -2.53 -8.60 -37.91
CA THR A 124 -1.28 -8.36 -38.65
C THR A 124 -0.53 -9.67 -38.91
N ASP A 125 -0.49 -10.56 -37.93
CA ASP A 125 0.16 -11.88 -38.08
C ASP A 125 -0.64 -12.79 -39.03
N TRP A 126 -1.96 -12.75 -38.95
CA TRP A 126 -2.84 -13.47 -39.87
C TRP A 126 -2.67 -12.97 -41.32
N PHE A 127 -2.60 -11.65 -41.51
CA PHE A 127 -2.37 -11.05 -42.83
C PHE A 127 -1.01 -11.47 -43.42
N MET A 128 0.04 -11.53 -42.60
CA MET A 128 1.33 -12.07 -43.03
C MET A 128 1.20 -13.52 -43.52
N GLY A 129 0.39 -14.33 -42.83
CA GLY A 129 0.07 -15.68 -43.27
C GLY A 129 -0.72 -15.76 -44.58
N PHE A 130 -1.67 -14.84 -44.78
CA PHE A 130 -2.42 -14.74 -46.03
C PHE A 130 -1.51 -14.34 -47.20
N TRP A 131 -0.63 -13.35 -46.98
CA TRP A 131 0.32 -12.88 -47.98
C TRP A 131 1.30 -13.99 -48.41
N SER A 132 1.71 -14.88 -47.51
CA SER A 132 2.59 -16.00 -47.86
C SER A 132 1.94 -17.05 -48.77
N THR A 133 0.62 -17.16 -48.78
CA THR A 133 -0.14 -18.12 -49.62
C THR A 133 -0.66 -17.52 -50.91
N HIS A 134 -0.82 -16.19 -50.96
CA HIS A 134 -1.30 -15.46 -52.13
C HIS A 134 -0.26 -14.43 -52.56
N PRO A 135 0.84 -14.86 -53.20
CA PRO A 135 1.82 -13.95 -53.78
C PRO A 135 1.15 -13.15 -54.90
N GLY A 136 0.83 -11.89 -54.61
CA GLY A 136 0.20 -10.92 -55.52
C GLY A 136 1.17 -9.81 -55.89
N ASN A 137 0.67 -8.59 -56.10
CA ASN A 137 1.52 -7.43 -56.33
C ASN A 137 2.24 -7.03 -55.03
N ASP A 138 3.51 -7.43 -54.89
CA ASP A 138 4.29 -7.34 -53.66
C ASP A 138 4.28 -5.95 -53.03
N VAL A 139 4.31 -4.89 -53.86
CA VAL A 139 4.28 -3.50 -53.37
C VAL A 139 2.98 -3.19 -52.62
N THR A 140 1.83 -3.66 -53.11
CA THR A 140 0.54 -3.41 -52.46
C THR A 140 0.39 -4.18 -51.16
N SER A 141 0.82 -5.44 -51.11
CA SER A 141 0.77 -6.26 -49.89
C SER A 141 1.69 -5.72 -48.80
N VAL A 142 2.89 -5.23 -49.16
CA VAL A 142 3.80 -4.56 -48.23
C VAL A 142 3.17 -3.30 -47.66
N VAL A 143 2.56 -2.45 -48.50
CA VAL A 143 1.89 -1.23 -48.02
C VAL A 143 0.75 -1.56 -47.07
N VAL A 144 -0.10 -2.55 -47.38
CA VAL A 144 -1.19 -2.99 -46.49
C VAL A 144 -0.63 -3.50 -45.16
N TYR A 145 0.43 -4.32 -45.18
CA TYR A 145 1.06 -4.81 -43.95
C TYR A 145 1.62 -3.66 -43.08
N VAL A 146 2.33 -2.70 -43.69
CA VAL A 146 2.89 -1.54 -42.96
C VAL A 146 1.77 -0.71 -42.35
N VAL A 147 0.69 -0.45 -43.07
CA VAL A 147 -0.47 0.29 -42.54
C VAL A 147 -1.11 -0.46 -41.37
N LEU A 148 -1.32 -1.78 -41.51
CA LEU A 148 -1.86 -2.60 -40.43
C LEU A 148 -0.94 -2.60 -39.19
N ALA A 149 0.37 -2.71 -39.39
CA ALA A 149 1.36 -2.68 -38.31
C ALA A 149 1.39 -1.33 -37.60
N LEU A 150 1.31 -0.21 -38.33
CA LEU A 150 1.23 1.13 -37.75
C LEU A 150 -0.06 1.34 -36.95
N VAL A 151 -1.20 0.85 -37.45
CA VAL A 151 -2.47 0.90 -36.72
C VAL A 151 -2.40 0.05 -35.45
N ALA A 152 -1.87 -1.18 -35.53
CA ALA A 152 -1.69 -2.03 -34.37
C ALA A 152 -0.76 -1.40 -33.32
N MET A 153 0.36 -0.81 -33.76
CA MET A 153 1.29 -0.10 -32.89
C MET A 153 0.62 1.11 -32.21
N ALA A 154 -0.13 1.92 -32.96
CA ALA A 154 -0.88 3.05 -32.43
C ALA A 154 -1.94 2.61 -31.41
N LEU A 155 -2.63 1.50 -31.66
CA LEU A 155 -3.61 0.94 -30.72
C LEU A 155 -2.95 0.41 -29.44
N VAL A 156 -1.82 -0.29 -29.54
CA VAL A 156 -1.06 -0.80 -28.39
C VAL A 156 -0.55 0.36 -27.52
N TRP A 157 -0.02 1.41 -28.15
CA TRP A 157 0.40 2.61 -27.43
C TRP A 157 -0.81 3.33 -26.82
N GLY A 158 -1.87 3.53 -27.61
CA GLY A 158 -3.09 4.21 -27.17
C GLY A 158 -3.74 3.55 -25.96
N ARG A 159 -3.88 2.22 -25.95
CA ARG A 159 -4.42 1.52 -24.77
C ARG A 159 -3.51 1.60 -23.53
N SER A 160 -2.19 1.67 -23.73
CA SER A 160 -1.23 1.74 -22.63
C SER A 160 -1.29 3.12 -21.96
N VAL A 161 -1.32 4.18 -22.77
CA VAL A 161 -1.54 5.56 -22.30
C VAL A 161 -2.91 5.68 -21.63
N TYR A 162 -3.95 5.07 -22.20
CA TYR A 162 -5.29 5.08 -21.62
C TYR A 162 -5.33 4.48 -20.21
N VAL A 163 -4.73 3.29 -20.00
CA VAL A 163 -4.67 2.68 -18.66
C VAL A 163 -3.84 3.51 -17.70
N LEU A 164 -2.68 4.02 -18.11
CA LEU A 164 -1.85 4.88 -17.26
C LEU A 164 -2.61 6.14 -16.84
N PHE A 165 -3.37 6.75 -17.75
CA PHE A 165 -4.23 7.89 -17.44
C PHE A 165 -5.31 7.54 -16.41
N LEU A 166 -5.97 6.39 -16.54
CA LEU A 166 -6.93 5.91 -15.54
C LEU A 166 -6.28 5.67 -14.18
N CYS A 167 -5.09 5.08 -14.14
CA CYS A 167 -4.35 4.87 -12.90
C CYS A 167 -3.99 6.18 -12.19
N VAL A 168 -3.57 7.21 -12.94
CA VAL A 168 -3.31 8.54 -12.38
C VAL A 168 -4.58 9.18 -11.83
N LEU A 169 -5.74 8.99 -12.48
CA LEU A 169 -7.03 9.45 -11.95
C LEU A 169 -7.38 8.73 -10.65
N CYS A 170 -7.21 7.40 -10.58
CA CYS A 170 -7.41 6.63 -9.36
C CYS A 170 -6.52 7.12 -8.23
N SER A 171 -5.22 7.30 -8.50
CA SER A 171 -4.22 7.79 -7.55
C SER A 171 -4.61 9.14 -6.96
N LYS A 172 -4.91 10.13 -7.81
CA LYS A 172 -5.31 11.48 -7.38
C LYS A 172 -6.57 11.45 -6.51
N ALA A 173 -7.55 10.65 -6.88
CA ALA A 173 -8.80 10.52 -6.14
C ALA A 173 -8.58 9.81 -4.79
N LEU A 174 -7.78 8.73 -4.77
CA LEU A 174 -7.42 8.03 -3.54
C LEU A 174 -6.66 8.95 -2.59
N HIS A 175 -5.64 9.67 -3.08
CA HIS A 175 -4.90 10.65 -2.29
C HIS A 175 -5.83 11.72 -1.70
N ALA A 176 -6.68 12.34 -2.54
CA ALA A 176 -7.59 13.39 -2.08
C ALA A 176 -8.59 12.88 -1.03
N LYS A 177 -9.12 11.68 -1.23
CA LYS A 177 -10.06 11.04 -0.29
C LYS A 177 -9.38 10.70 1.04
N LEU A 178 -8.19 10.11 0.97
CA LEU A 178 -7.36 9.77 2.12
C LEU A 178 -7.00 11.01 2.93
N PHE A 179 -6.48 12.05 2.26
CA PHE A 179 -6.12 13.32 2.87
C PHE A 179 -7.30 13.96 3.59
N ARG A 180 -8.47 14.02 2.94
CA ARG A 180 -9.68 14.54 3.57
C ARG A 180 -10.08 13.73 4.80
N LYS A 181 -10.06 12.40 4.72
CA LYS A 181 -10.43 11.53 5.83
C LYS A 181 -9.50 11.65 7.03
N VAL A 182 -8.20 11.73 6.79
CA VAL A 182 -7.20 11.88 7.86
C VAL A 182 -7.32 13.23 8.58
N ILE A 183 -7.53 14.33 7.84
CA ILE A 183 -7.67 15.67 8.47
C ILE A 183 -8.93 15.77 9.35
N HIS A 184 -9.99 15.05 8.98
CA HIS A 184 -11.22 15.04 9.77
C HIS A 184 -11.26 13.88 10.78
N ALA A 185 -10.16 13.13 10.97
CA ALA A 185 -10.15 12.04 11.94
C ALA A 185 -10.03 12.58 13.38
N PRO A 186 -10.69 11.98 14.37
CA PRO A 186 -10.69 12.47 15.75
C PRO A 186 -9.30 12.34 16.40
N VAL A 187 -8.86 13.40 17.09
CA VAL A 187 -7.54 13.45 17.75
C VAL A 187 -7.35 12.31 18.75
N THR A 188 -8.31 12.12 19.67
CA THR A 188 -8.19 11.17 20.79
C THR A 188 -8.24 9.69 20.40
N THR A 189 -8.87 9.39 19.25
CA THR A 189 -9.14 8.02 18.82
C THR A 189 -8.24 7.58 17.66
N PHE A 190 -7.73 8.53 16.87
CA PHE A 190 -6.84 8.23 15.75
C PHE A 190 -5.42 8.75 15.97
N PHE A 191 -5.23 10.05 16.17
CA PHE A 191 -3.88 10.66 16.23
C PHE A 191 -3.09 10.29 17.50
N ASP A 192 -3.75 10.15 18.65
CA ASP A 192 -3.09 9.74 19.91
C ASP A 192 -2.67 8.25 19.92
N ILE A 193 -3.32 7.43 19.08
CA ILE A 193 -3.12 5.97 19.03
C ILE A 193 -2.18 5.59 17.87
N THR A 194 -2.18 6.40 16.81
CA THR A 194 -1.49 6.12 15.56
C THR A 194 -0.19 6.90 15.50
N PRO A 195 0.98 6.23 15.47
CA PRO A 195 2.26 6.93 15.36
C PRO A 195 2.32 7.76 14.07
N VAL A 196 2.85 9.00 14.17
CA VAL A 196 2.99 9.91 13.02
C VAL A 196 3.77 9.25 11.87
N GLY A 197 4.81 8.47 12.17
CA GLY A 197 5.57 7.71 11.18
C GLY A 197 4.72 6.69 10.40
N ARG A 198 3.67 6.13 11.01
CA ARG A 198 2.74 5.21 10.33
C ARG A 198 1.91 5.96 9.29
N ILE A 199 1.38 7.13 9.66
CA ILE A 199 0.62 8.00 8.75
C ILE A 199 1.53 8.43 7.58
N LEU A 200 2.75 8.86 7.88
CA LEU A 200 3.72 9.24 6.86
C LEU A 200 4.05 8.08 5.90
N ASN A 201 4.23 6.86 6.41
CA ASN A 201 4.45 5.67 5.57
C ASN A 201 3.25 5.38 4.64
N ARG A 202 2.00 5.68 5.03
CA ARG A 202 0.83 5.53 4.14
C ARG A 202 0.88 6.51 2.98
N PHE A 203 1.13 7.80 3.26
CA PHE A 203 1.18 8.85 2.23
C PHE A 203 2.44 8.81 1.36
N SER A 204 3.52 8.19 1.84
CA SER A 204 4.76 8.02 1.07
C SER A 204 4.82 6.64 0.42
N SER A 205 5.26 5.62 1.16
CA SER A 205 5.58 4.30 0.61
C SER A 205 4.37 3.57 0.02
N ASP A 206 3.24 3.53 0.71
CA ASP A 206 2.08 2.79 0.17
C ASP A 206 1.48 3.50 -1.05
N LEU A 207 1.41 4.82 -1.00
CA LEU A 207 0.88 5.62 -2.09
C LEU A 207 1.79 5.56 -3.32
N ASP A 208 3.11 5.60 -3.16
CA ASP A 208 4.06 5.42 -4.26
C ASP A 208 3.95 4.02 -4.90
N GLN A 209 3.76 2.96 -4.10
CA GLN A 209 3.51 1.62 -4.64
C GLN A 209 2.25 1.58 -5.53
N VAL A 210 1.19 2.30 -5.13
CA VAL A 210 -0.06 2.40 -5.89
C VAL A 210 0.05 3.30 -7.12
N ASP A 211 0.91 4.32 -7.06
CA ASP A 211 1.06 5.34 -8.10
C ASP A 211 2.04 4.91 -9.21
N SER A 212 3.15 4.29 -8.82
CA SER A 212 4.28 4.00 -9.72
C SER A 212 4.33 2.53 -10.10
N ILE A 213 4.21 1.64 -9.10
CA ILE A 213 4.50 0.21 -9.27
C ILE A 213 3.26 -0.57 -9.73
N LEU A 214 2.08 -0.27 -9.17
CA LEU A 214 0.82 -0.90 -9.56
C LEU A 214 0.48 -0.70 -11.05
N PRO A 215 0.59 0.51 -11.66
CA PRO A 215 0.25 0.69 -13.06
C PRO A 215 1.20 -0.06 -14.00
N PHE A 216 2.49 -0.09 -13.66
CA PHE A 216 3.50 -0.83 -14.42
C PHE A 216 3.20 -2.33 -14.47
N PHE A 217 3.05 -2.97 -13.31
CA PHE A 217 2.73 -4.41 -13.26
C PHE A 217 1.31 -4.70 -13.74
N GLY A 218 0.36 -3.80 -13.52
CA GLY A 218 -1.02 -3.90 -14.00
C GLY A 218 -1.11 -3.97 -15.52
N VAL A 219 -0.42 -3.09 -16.24
CA VAL A 219 -0.36 -3.12 -17.71
C VAL A 219 0.31 -4.40 -18.21
N LEU A 220 1.38 -4.86 -17.56
CA LEU A 220 2.07 -6.11 -17.93
C LEU A 220 1.19 -7.34 -17.68
N PHE A 221 0.46 -7.39 -16.57
CA PHE A 221 -0.48 -8.48 -16.28
C PHE A 221 -1.59 -8.55 -17.33
N LEU A 222 -2.19 -7.40 -17.67
CA LEU A 222 -3.17 -7.34 -18.75
C LEU A 222 -2.54 -7.75 -20.10
N GLN A 223 -1.32 -7.29 -20.40
CA GLN A 223 -0.59 -7.66 -21.62
C GLN A 223 -0.46 -9.19 -21.75
N PHE A 224 0.09 -9.85 -20.73
CA PHE A 224 0.33 -11.29 -20.79
C PHE A 224 -0.98 -12.07 -20.76
N GLY A 225 -1.99 -11.63 -20.01
CA GLY A 225 -3.32 -12.23 -20.01
C GLY A 225 -3.97 -12.23 -21.39
N PHE A 226 -3.95 -11.09 -22.09
CA PHE A 226 -4.50 -10.98 -23.45
C PHE A 226 -3.66 -11.72 -24.50
N GLN A 227 -2.33 -11.79 -24.34
CA GLN A 227 -1.47 -12.61 -25.19
C GLN A 227 -1.75 -14.11 -25.03
N ILE A 228 -1.95 -14.60 -23.80
CA ILE A 228 -2.33 -15.99 -23.54
C ILE A 228 -3.70 -16.28 -24.18
N ALA A 229 -4.68 -15.37 -24.00
CA ALA A 229 -5.99 -15.51 -24.63
C ALA A 229 -5.88 -15.56 -26.17
N ALA A 230 -5.04 -14.71 -26.78
CA ALA A 230 -4.77 -14.72 -28.20
C ALA A 230 -4.17 -16.05 -28.68
N VAL A 231 -3.19 -16.61 -27.96
CA VAL A 231 -2.63 -17.93 -28.25
C VAL A 231 -3.71 -19.01 -28.26
N ILE A 232 -4.56 -19.03 -27.23
CA ILE A 232 -5.65 -20.02 -27.15
C ILE A 232 -6.62 -19.87 -28.32
N VAL A 233 -7.01 -18.64 -28.67
CA VAL A 233 -7.94 -18.36 -29.77
C VAL A 233 -7.33 -18.74 -31.13
N VAL A 234 -6.08 -18.38 -31.40
CA VAL A 234 -5.39 -18.70 -32.67
C VAL A 234 -5.20 -20.21 -32.84
N CYS A 235 -4.79 -20.90 -31.77
CA CYS A 235 -4.67 -22.36 -31.77
C CYS A 235 -6.03 -23.05 -31.98
N ALA A 236 -7.09 -22.58 -31.30
CA ALA A 236 -8.45 -23.10 -31.44
C ALA A 236 -9.01 -22.89 -32.85
N ALA A 237 -8.75 -21.72 -33.46
CA ALA A 237 -9.15 -21.41 -34.82
C ALA A 237 -8.42 -22.28 -35.86
N THR A 238 -7.20 -22.71 -35.57
CA THR A 238 -6.41 -23.59 -36.45
C THR A 238 -6.90 -25.03 -36.38
N SER A 239 -7.11 -25.56 -35.17
CA SER A 239 -7.69 -26.89 -34.98
C SER A 239 -8.34 -27.00 -33.61
N PRO A 240 -9.66 -27.25 -33.53
CA PRO A 240 -10.35 -27.44 -32.25
C PRO A 240 -9.77 -28.58 -31.41
N PHE A 241 -9.16 -29.59 -32.03
CA PHE A 241 -8.52 -30.71 -31.33
C PHE A 241 -7.33 -30.27 -30.46
N ILE A 242 -6.69 -29.14 -30.77
CA ILE A 242 -5.60 -28.59 -29.95
C ILE A 242 -6.12 -28.20 -28.55
N LEU A 243 -7.39 -27.81 -28.41
CA LEU A 243 -7.99 -27.51 -27.10
C LEU A 243 -7.96 -28.71 -26.15
N LEU A 244 -8.00 -29.95 -26.66
CA LEU A 244 -7.89 -31.15 -25.84
C LEU A 244 -6.52 -31.28 -25.16
N VAL A 245 -5.46 -30.74 -25.76
CA VAL A 245 -4.11 -30.70 -25.17
C VAL A 245 -4.05 -29.68 -24.03
N TYR A 246 -4.76 -28.57 -24.16
CA TYR A 246 -4.76 -27.51 -23.16
C TYR A 246 -5.46 -27.91 -21.85
N VAL A 247 -6.56 -28.66 -21.90
CA VAL A 247 -7.33 -29.05 -20.70
C VAL A 247 -6.47 -29.73 -19.60
N PRO A 248 -5.75 -30.83 -19.85
CA PRO A 248 -4.93 -31.47 -18.82
C PRO A 248 -3.75 -30.59 -18.37
N LEU A 249 -3.23 -29.75 -19.26
CA LEU A 249 -2.08 -28.89 -18.96
C LEU A 249 -2.47 -27.68 -18.10
N VAL A 250 -3.66 -27.11 -18.29
CA VAL A 250 -4.22 -26.09 -17.39
C VAL A 250 -4.46 -26.69 -16.00
N TYR A 251 -4.95 -27.93 -15.92
CA TYR A 251 -5.10 -28.61 -14.64
C TYR A 251 -3.75 -28.83 -13.93
N LEU A 252 -2.72 -29.31 -14.65
CA LEU A 252 -1.37 -29.47 -14.10
C LEU A 252 -0.77 -28.13 -13.69
N PHE A 253 -0.93 -27.09 -14.51
CA PHE A 253 -0.51 -25.73 -14.20
C PHE A 253 -1.14 -25.26 -12.89
N HIS A 254 -2.46 -25.40 -12.74
CA HIS A 254 -3.15 -25.01 -11.52
C HIS A 254 -2.62 -25.76 -10.29
N LYS A 255 -2.37 -27.06 -10.39
CA LYS A 255 -1.80 -27.85 -9.29
C LYS A 255 -0.38 -27.39 -8.90
N VAL A 256 0.48 -27.14 -9.88
CA VAL A 256 1.84 -26.64 -9.64
C VAL A 256 1.80 -25.23 -9.04
N GLN A 257 0.93 -24.37 -9.53
CA GLN A 257 0.76 -23.00 -9.03
C GLN A 257 0.27 -22.99 -7.59
N VAL A 258 -0.75 -23.76 -7.22
CA VAL A 258 -1.26 -23.84 -5.85
C VAL A 258 -0.18 -24.32 -4.88
N PHE A 259 0.56 -25.37 -5.26
CA PHE A 259 1.67 -25.89 -4.45
C PHE A 259 2.78 -24.86 -4.25
N PHE A 260 3.13 -24.13 -5.31
CA PHE A 260 4.13 -23.07 -5.24
C PHE A 260 3.66 -21.91 -4.36
N LEU A 261 2.42 -21.43 -4.52
CA LEU A 261 1.91 -20.29 -3.77
C LEU A 261 1.94 -20.54 -2.25
N LEU A 262 1.53 -21.73 -1.82
CA LEU A 262 1.58 -22.13 -0.40
C LEU A 262 3.00 -22.08 0.16
N THR A 263 3.97 -22.61 -0.59
CA THR A 263 5.38 -22.68 -0.14
C THR A 263 6.08 -21.33 -0.24
N SER A 264 5.89 -20.62 -1.35
CA SER A 264 6.54 -19.34 -1.64
C SER A 264 6.10 -18.23 -0.69
N SER A 265 4.81 -18.23 -0.30
CA SER A 265 4.30 -17.30 0.72
C SER A 265 5.03 -17.45 2.05
N GLU A 266 5.21 -18.69 2.51
CA GLU A 266 5.91 -18.98 3.76
C GLU A 266 7.41 -18.67 3.69
N LEU A 267 8.06 -18.99 2.58
CA LEU A 267 9.48 -18.62 2.36
C LEU A 267 9.68 -17.10 2.33
N LYS A 268 8.79 -16.36 1.65
CA LYS A 268 8.81 -14.89 1.64
C LYS A 268 8.61 -14.32 3.05
N ARG A 269 7.73 -14.93 3.84
CA ARG A 269 7.51 -14.55 5.25
C ARG A 269 8.77 -14.74 6.09
N LEU A 270 9.44 -15.89 5.97
CA LEU A 270 10.68 -16.17 6.70
C LEU A 270 11.80 -15.22 6.30
N GLU A 271 11.97 -14.95 5.00
CA GLU A 271 12.94 -13.97 4.48
C GLU A 271 12.67 -12.56 5.02
N SER A 272 11.41 -12.13 5.02
CA SER A 272 11.03 -10.83 5.57
C SER A 272 11.32 -10.71 7.07
N ILE A 273 11.09 -11.78 7.85
CA ILE A 273 11.35 -11.79 9.30
C ILE A 273 12.86 -11.82 9.57
N SER A 274 13.64 -12.57 8.79
CA SER A 274 15.10 -12.63 8.96
C SER A 274 15.81 -11.35 8.55
N ARG A 275 15.17 -10.49 7.75
CA ARG A 275 15.72 -9.21 7.31
C ARG A 275 15.69 -8.14 8.41
N THR A 276 14.69 -8.13 9.29
CA THR A 276 14.52 -7.12 10.34
C THR A 276 15.75 -6.98 11.25
N PRO A 277 16.31 -8.07 11.81
CA PRO A 277 17.48 -7.97 12.69
C PRO A 277 18.72 -7.40 11.99
N VAL A 278 18.86 -7.58 10.67
CA VAL A 278 19.95 -6.97 9.89
C VAL A 278 19.83 -5.44 9.92
N ILE A 279 18.63 -4.91 9.65
CA ILE A 279 18.36 -3.48 9.62
C ILE A 279 18.55 -2.88 11.02
N ASN A 280 18.01 -3.53 12.04
CA ASN A 280 18.13 -3.07 13.43
C ASN A 280 19.57 -2.99 13.89
N LEU A 281 20.39 -4.01 13.59
CA LEU A 281 21.80 -4.00 13.99
C LEU A 281 22.54 -2.86 13.29
N ILE A 282 22.22 -2.56 12.04
CA ILE A 282 22.82 -1.42 11.32
C ILE A 282 22.45 -0.11 12.00
N SER A 283 21.16 0.11 12.31
CA SER A 283 20.70 1.32 13.01
C SER A 283 21.36 1.47 14.38
N GLU A 284 21.35 0.41 15.20
CA GLU A 284 21.99 0.40 16.53
C GLU A 284 23.50 0.67 16.44
N THR A 285 24.17 0.17 15.40
CA THR A 285 25.60 0.40 15.16
C THR A 285 25.88 1.85 14.76
N ILE A 286 24.99 2.48 13.99
CA ILE A 286 25.11 3.90 13.61
C ILE A 286 24.92 4.79 14.85
N ASP A 287 23.86 4.54 15.63
CA ASP A 287 23.55 5.31 16.84
C ASP A 287 24.63 5.13 17.92
N GLY A 288 25.18 3.92 18.04
CA GLY A 288 26.18 3.54 19.04
C GLY A 288 27.64 3.62 18.56
N LEU A 289 27.92 4.24 17.40
CA LEU A 289 29.21 4.13 16.73
C LEU A 289 30.39 4.61 17.59
N SER A 290 30.21 5.71 18.31
CA SER A 290 31.22 6.28 19.21
C SER A 290 31.54 5.32 20.36
N THR A 291 30.52 4.74 20.98
CA THR A 291 30.62 3.75 22.06
C THR A 291 31.34 2.50 21.59
N ILE A 292 30.97 1.93 20.44
CA ILE A 292 31.59 0.72 19.89
C ILE A 292 33.08 0.93 19.64
N ARG A 293 33.46 2.09 19.07
CA ARG A 293 34.87 2.46 18.83
C ARG A 293 35.63 2.70 20.13
N ALA A 294 35.02 3.36 21.11
CA ALA A 294 35.65 3.65 22.39
C ALA A 294 35.98 2.36 23.17
N PHE A 295 35.12 1.34 23.10
CA PHE A 295 35.35 0.04 23.74
C PHE A 295 36.10 -0.98 22.87
N GLY A 296 36.47 -0.62 21.63
CA GLY A 296 37.21 -1.52 20.72
C GLY A 296 36.43 -2.75 20.28
N MET A 297 35.10 -2.69 20.23
CA MET A 297 34.23 -3.87 19.95
C MET A 297 33.87 -4.04 18.46
N THR A 298 34.60 -3.38 17.56
CA THR A 298 34.32 -3.39 16.11
C THR A 298 34.27 -4.80 15.52
N ASP A 299 35.23 -5.67 15.88
CA ASP A 299 35.30 -7.04 15.34
C ASP A 299 34.15 -7.93 15.82
N GLU A 300 33.69 -7.71 17.06
CA GLU A 300 32.56 -8.46 17.63
C GLU A 300 31.25 -8.05 16.92
N PHE A 301 31.02 -6.75 16.74
CA PHE A 301 29.88 -6.24 15.97
C PHE A 301 29.92 -6.68 14.50
N ALA A 302 31.11 -6.70 13.87
CA ALA A 302 31.27 -7.20 12.51
C ALA A 302 30.94 -8.69 12.38
N THR A 303 31.37 -9.51 13.35
CA THR A 303 31.08 -10.95 13.38
C THR A 303 29.59 -11.22 13.63
N LYS A 304 28.97 -10.45 14.53
CA LYS A 304 27.52 -10.50 14.77
C LYS A 304 26.74 -10.12 13.50
N SER A 305 27.18 -9.07 12.81
CA SER A 305 26.59 -8.64 11.54
C SER A 305 26.65 -9.73 10.47
N ARG A 306 27.81 -10.37 10.27
CA ARG A 306 27.96 -11.49 9.33
C ARG A 306 27.03 -12.64 9.65
N THR A 307 26.96 -13.06 10.92
CA THR A 307 26.08 -14.17 11.35
C THR A 307 24.61 -13.91 11.03
N ILE A 308 24.13 -12.70 11.33
CA ILE A 308 22.73 -12.31 11.09
C ILE A 308 22.48 -12.18 9.58
N LEU A 309 23.44 -11.63 8.83
CA LEU A 309 23.36 -11.50 7.38
C LEU A 309 23.30 -12.89 6.70
N ASP A 310 24.16 -13.82 7.10
CA ASP A 310 24.19 -15.19 6.56
C ASP A 310 22.87 -15.92 6.83
N HIS A 311 22.29 -15.74 8.01
CA HIS A 311 20.98 -16.28 8.34
C HIS A 311 19.90 -15.74 7.39
N ASN A 312 19.88 -14.42 7.14
CA ASN A 312 18.96 -13.81 6.19
C ASN A 312 19.18 -14.29 4.75
N GLN A 313 20.45 -14.35 4.31
CA GLN A 313 20.82 -14.80 2.97
C GLN A 313 20.39 -16.25 2.71
N SER A 314 20.41 -17.11 3.73
CA SER A 314 19.93 -18.49 3.59
C SER A 314 18.45 -18.56 3.16
N TYR A 315 17.57 -17.77 3.78
CA TYR A 315 16.15 -17.70 3.41
C TYR A 315 15.94 -17.02 2.07
N PHE A 316 16.65 -15.92 1.81
CA PHE A 316 16.60 -15.22 0.53
C PHE A 316 16.97 -16.15 -0.63
N MET A 317 18.06 -16.93 -0.49
CA MET A 317 18.50 -17.86 -1.52
C MET A 317 17.46 -18.97 -1.76
N ILE A 318 16.91 -19.57 -0.71
CA ILE A 318 15.87 -20.61 -0.84
C ILE A 318 14.62 -20.06 -1.53
N TYR A 319 14.20 -18.84 -1.17
CA TYR A 319 13.09 -18.16 -1.84
C TYR A 319 13.35 -17.97 -3.35
N ARG A 320 14.57 -17.52 -3.72
CA ARG A 320 14.97 -17.34 -5.13
C ARG A 320 15.03 -18.67 -5.90
N ILE A 321 15.56 -19.73 -5.29
CA ILE A 321 15.60 -21.07 -5.88
C ILE A 321 14.18 -21.61 -6.09
N SER A 322 13.27 -21.41 -5.13
CA SER A 322 11.87 -21.81 -5.26
C SER A 322 11.19 -21.17 -6.48
N SER A 323 11.43 -19.88 -6.72
CA SER A 323 10.93 -19.18 -7.91
C SER A 323 11.49 -19.77 -9.21
N ARG A 324 12.78 -20.12 -9.25
CA ARG A 324 13.39 -20.80 -10.40
C ARG A 324 12.86 -22.22 -10.62
N TRP A 325 12.55 -22.94 -9.54
CA TRP A 325 11.92 -24.25 -9.62
C TRP A 325 10.55 -24.17 -10.31
N LEU A 326 9.72 -23.19 -9.95
CA LEU A 326 8.43 -22.98 -10.61
C LEU A 326 8.64 -22.68 -12.09
N GLN A 327 9.54 -21.74 -12.42
CA GLN A 327 9.85 -21.37 -13.79
C GLN A 327 10.18 -22.60 -14.64
N MET A 328 11.09 -23.46 -14.15
CA MET A 328 11.48 -24.67 -14.87
C MET A 328 10.30 -25.64 -15.07
N ARG A 329 9.39 -25.78 -14.09
CA ARG A 329 8.18 -26.61 -14.25
C ARG A 329 7.21 -26.04 -15.28
N LEU A 330 7.04 -24.72 -15.29
CA LEU A 330 6.23 -24.03 -16.29
C LEU A 330 6.80 -24.22 -17.70
N ASP A 331 8.13 -24.15 -17.85
CA ASP A 331 8.82 -24.38 -19.13
C ASP A 331 8.68 -25.83 -19.62
N TRP A 332 8.63 -26.82 -18.73
CA TRP A 332 8.38 -28.22 -19.10
C TRP A 332 6.94 -28.48 -19.55
N LEU A 333 5.94 -27.97 -18.82
CA LEU A 333 4.52 -28.09 -19.21
C LEU A 333 4.29 -27.49 -20.59
N SER A 334 4.89 -26.33 -20.78
CA SER A 334 4.98 -25.56 -22.01
C SER A 334 5.62 -26.30 -23.18
N ALA A 335 6.76 -26.94 -22.98
CA ALA A 335 7.37 -27.80 -24.00
C ALA A 335 6.42 -28.97 -24.35
N GLY A 336 5.67 -29.49 -23.38
CA GLY A 336 4.59 -30.46 -23.59
C GLY A 336 3.45 -29.92 -24.48
N ILE A 337 3.01 -28.67 -24.25
CA ILE A 337 2.03 -27.98 -25.11
C ILE A 337 2.57 -27.93 -26.55
N LEU A 338 3.79 -27.42 -26.74
CA LEU A 338 4.39 -27.27 -28.05
C LEU A 338 4.53 -28.62 -28.77
N ALA A 339 4.93 -29.67 -28.06
CA ALA A 339 5.01 -31.03 -28.61
C ALA A 339 3.63 -31.56 -29.03
N GLY A 340 2.61 -31.37 -28.20
CA GLY A 340 1.23 -31.78 -28.51
C GLY A 340 0.64 -31.03 -29.70
N VAL A 341 0.82 -29.70 -29.74
CA VAL A 341 0.41 -28.85 -30.87
C VAL A 341 1.14 -29.27 -32.15
N SER A 342 2.45 -29.51 -32.08
CA SER A 342 3.25 -29.97 -33.21
C SER A 342 2.76 -31.31 -33.75
N PHE A 343 2.48 -32.27 -32.86
CA PHE A 343 1.98 -33.58 -33.25
C PHE A 343 0.61 -33.48 -33.94
N ILE A 344 -0.35 -32.75 -33.35
CA ILE A 344 -1.69 -32.56 -33.93
C ILE A 344 -1.61 -31.86 -35.28
N THR A 345 -0.74 -30.86 -35.41
CA THR A 345 -0.53 -30.11 -36.65
C THR A 345 0.00 -31.01 -37.75
N VAL A 346 0.95 -31.91 -37.45
CA VAL A 346 1.50 -32.88 -38.40
C VAL A 346 0.47 -33.93 -38.80
N VAL A 347 -0.30 -34.46 -37.84
CA VAL A 347 -1.37 -35.44 -38.12
C VAL A 347 -2.47 -34.81 -38.98
N SER A 348 -2.81 -33.55 -38.71
CA SER A 348 -3.88 -32.84 -39.40
C SER A 348 -3.39 -32.08 -40.66
N LYS A 349 -2.18 -32.37 -41.15
CA LYS A 349 -1.55 -31.67 -42.29
C LYS A 349 -2.40 -31.66 -43.57
N ALA A 350 -3.28 -32.65 -43.73
CA ALA A 350 -4.15 -32.76 -44.91
C ALA A 350 -5.35 -31.81 -44.85
N SER A 351 -5.74 -31.38 -43.64
CA SER A 351 -6.91 -30.53 -43.40
C SER A 351 -6.53 -29.10 -42.99
N ILE A 352 -5.32 -28.89 -42.48
CA ILE A 352 -4.82 -27.60 -42.01
C ILE A 352 -3.92 -26.99 -43.09
N GLY A 353 -4.19 -25.74 -43.48
CA GLY A 353 -3.31 -24.99 -44.37
C GLY A 353 -1.94 -24.71 -43.73
N ILE A 354 -0.87 -24.78 -44.53
CA ILE A 354 0.54 -24.61 -44.10
C ILE A 354 0.73 -23.33 -43.27
N THR A 355 0.07 -22.24 -43.68
CA THR A 355 0.06 -20.97 -42.95
C THR A 355 -0.53 -21.08 -41.55
N ALA A 356 -1.72 -21.67 -41.42
CA ALA A 356 -2.40 -21.77 -40.13
C ALA A 356 -1.59 -22.67 -39.16
N ALA A 357 -1.00 -23.74 -39.69
CA ALA A 357 -0.07 -24.59 -38.96
C ALA A 357 1.16 -23.82 -38.44
N GLY A 358 1.79 -22.99 -39.28
CA GLY A 358 2.94 -22.17 -38.88
C GLY A 358 2.60 -21.11 -37.82
N LEU A 359 1.45 -20.45 -37.96
CA LEU A 359 0.94 -19.49 -36.98
C LEU A 359 0.66 -20.16 -35.63
N ALA A 360 -0.05 -21.30 -35.62
CA ALA A 360 -0.34 -22.03 -34.38
C ALA A 360 0.94 -22.49 -33.66
N LEU A 361 1.94 -22.99 -34.40
CA LEU A 361 3.23 -23.38 -33.83
C LEU A 361 3.98 -22.18 -33.22
N THR A 362 3.99 -21.04 -33.93
CA THR A 362 4.66 -19.82 -33.47
C THR A 362 4.03 -19.28 -32.18
N TYR A 363 2.70 -19.29 -32.10
CA TYR A 363 1.96 -18.85 -30.92
C TYR A 363 2.10 -19.85 -29.75
N ALA A 364 2.02 -21.15 -30.03
CA ALA A 364 2.24 -22.19 -29.02
C ALA A 364 3.64 -22.12 -28.40
N ALA A 365 4.66 -21.76 -29.19
CA ALA A 365 6.03 -21.60 -28.71
C ALA A 365 6.22 -20.39 -27.76
N GLN A 366 5.38 -19.36 -27.84
CA GLN A 366 5.47 -18.15 -27.00
C GLN A 366 4.68 -18.25 -25.68
N MET A 367 3.66 -19.10 -25.64
CA MET A 367 2.86 -19.41 -24.44
C MET A 367 3.65 -19.62 -23.14
N PRO A 368 4.83 -20.29 -23.15
CA PRO A 368 5.60 -20.55 -21.93
C PRO A 368 6.07 -19.27 -21.26
N SER A 369 6.63 -18.36 -22.07
CA SER A 369 7.12 -17.08 -21.58
C SER A 369 5.98 -16.24 -21.04
N PHE A 370 4.81 -16.26 -21.71
CA PHE A 370 3.66 -15.49 -21.26
C PHE A 370 3.07 -16.02 -19.96
N LEU A 371 2.91 -17.33 -19.79
CA LEU A 371 2.41 -17.92 -18.54
C LEU A 371 3.33 -17.64 -17.35
N SER A 372 4.64 -17.76 -17.55
CA SER A 372 5.65 -17.43 -16.55
C SER A 372 5.56 -15.97 -16.12
N ARG A 373 5.60 -15.04 -17.09
CA ARG A 373 5.54 -13.61 -16.81
C ARG A 373 4.20 -13.21 -16.19
N MET A 374 3.09 -13.78 -16.66
CA MET A 374 1.76 -13.58 -16.08
C MET A 374 1.73 -13.95 -14.60
N THR A 375 2.24 -15.14 -14.25
CA THR A 375 2.28 -15.61 -12.86
C THR A 375 3.11 -14.68 -11.98
N MET A 376 4.29 -14.25 -12.46
CA MET A 376 5.14 -13.28 -11.75
C MET A 376 4.43 -11.94 -11.54
N THR A 377 3.84 -11.38 -12.60
CA THR A 377 3.12 -10.09 -12.52
C THR A 377 1.90 -10.17 -11.62
N SER A 378 1.17 -11.30 -11.62
CA SER A 378 0.03 -11.54 -10.73
C SER A 378 0.45 -11.50 -9.26
N SER A 379 1.54 -12.19 -8.90
CA SER A 379 2.05 -12.19 -7.53
C SER A 379 2.53 -10.80 -7.09
N MET A 380 3.09 -10.00 -8.01
CA MET A 380 3.46 -8.61 -7.71
C MET A 380 2.23 -7.74 -7.47
N ILE A 381 1.20 -7.84 -8.32
CA ILE A 381 -0.05 -7.10 -8.14
C ILE A 381 -0.72 -7.47 -6.81
N GLU A 382 -0.85 -8.76 -6.49
CA GLU A 382 -1.42 -9.20 -5.21
C GLU A 382 -0.66 -8.60 -4.01
N ASN A 383 0.67 -8.53 -4.10
CA ASN A 383 1.48 -7.93 -3.05
C ASN A 383 1.22 -6.42 -2.92
N ILE A 384 1.17 -5.68 -4.01
CA ILE A 384 0.94 -4.23 -4.01
C ILE A 384 -0.51 -3.90 -3.60
N MET A 385 -1.47 -4.75 -3.92
CA MET A 385 -2.86 -4.56 -3.52
C MET A 385 -3.05 -4.58 -1.99
N THR A 386 -2.12 -5.17 -1.22
CA THR A 386 -2.12 -5.03 0.24
C THR A 386 -1.88 -3.58 0.70
N CYS A 387 -1.13 -2.77 -0.08
CA CYS A 387 -1.02 -1.33 0.16
C CYS A 387 -2.36 -0.64 -0.11
N VAL A 388 -3.08 -1.00 -1.18
CA VAL A 388 -4.43 -0.46 -1.45
C VAL A 388 -5.40 -0.79 -0.32
N GLU A 389 -5.35 -2.01 0.21
CA GLU A 389 -6.17 -2.45 1.34
C GLU A 389 -5.90 -1.61 2.60
N ARG A 390 -4.61 -1.37 2.89
CA ARG A 390 -4.15 -0.50 3.98
C ARG A 390 -4.63 0.95 3.82
N LEU A 391 -4.60 1.48 2.59
CA LEU A 391 -5.11 2.83 2.30
C LEU A 391 -6.64 2.90 2.43
N GLU A 392 -7.35 1.83 2.03
CA GLU A 392 -8.81 1.75 2.15
C GLU A 392 -9.26 1.63 3.62
N HIS A 393 -8.45 1.06 4.51
CA HIS A 393 -8.72 1.12 5.94
C HIS A 393 -8.79 2.57 6.46
N TYR A 394 -7.89 3.46 5.99
CA TYR A 394 -7.92 4.87 6.36
C TYR A 394 -9.15 5.60 5.80
N ASN A 395 -9.69 5.11 4.68
CA ASN A 395 -10.93 5.60 4.12
C ASN A 395 -12.16 5.25 4.99
N SER A 396 -12.06 4.18 5.80
CA SER A 396 -13.07 3.77 6.76
C SER A 396 -12.97 4.47 8.13
N LEU A 397 -12.04 5.42 8.30
CA LEU A 397 -11.91 6.17 9.54
C LEU A 397 -13.17 6.99 9.85
N ASP A 398 -13.52 7.00 11.12
CA ASP A 398 -14.54 7.86 11.69
C ASP A 398 -14.13 9.33 11.48
N THR A 399 -15.12 10.16 11.16
CA THR A 399 -14.94 11.58 10.90
C THR A 399 -15.50 12.36 12.09
N GLU A 400 -14.74 13.31 12.60
CA GLU A 400 -15.13 14.22 13.66
C GLU A 400 -16.35 15.04 13.20
N GLY A 401 -17.47 14.87 13.91
CA GLY A 401 -18.76 15.48 13.57
C GLY A 401 -19.77 14.58 12.84
N ASP A 402 -19.40 13.41 12.32
CA ASP A 402 -20.35 12.50 11.62
C ASP A 402 -21.38 11.85 12.57
N SER A 403 -21.15 11.95 13.88
CA SER A 403 -22.08 11.50 14.91
C SER A 403 -23.16 12.53 15.29
N VAL A 404 -23.15 13.70 14.64
CA VAL A 404 -24.33 14.58 14.64
C VAL A 404 -25.38 13.88 13.81
N ASN A 405 -26.38 13.33 14.48
CA ASN A 405 -27.62 12.85 13.87
C ASN A 405 -27.97 13.74 12.66
N ALA A 406 -28.11 13.15 11.48
CA ALA A 406 -28.67 13.81 10.31
C ALA A 406 -30.09 14.40 10.57
N SER A 407 -30.66 14.16 11.75
CA SER A 407 -31.92 14.68 12.27
C SER A 407 -31.78 15.90 13.21
N ALA A 408 -30.58 16.23 13.70
CA ALA A 408 -30.36 17.44 14.51
C ALA A 408 -30.00 18.59 13.56
N VAL A 409 -30.97 19.46 13.29
CA VAL A 409 -30.76 20.69 12.52
C VAL A 409 -29.60 21.46 13.16
N LEU A 410 -28.46 21.52 12.49
CA LEU A 410 -27.38 22.47 12.79
C LEU A 410 -27.96 23.87 12.62
N VAL A 411 -28.58 24.40 13.68
CA VAL A 411 -28.99 25.81 13.72
C VAL A 411 -27.69 26.59 13.75
N ALA A 412 -27.29 27.11 12.58
CA ALA A 412 -26.13 27.97 12.48
C ALA A 412 -26.29 29.10 13.51
N PRO A 413 -25.29 29.31 14.38
CA PRO A 413 -25.40 30.35 15.39
C PRO A 413 -25.59 31.72 14.70
N PRO A 414 -26.29 32.66 15.34
CA PRO A 414 -26.46 34.01 14.80
C PRO A 414 -25.11 34.66 14.46
N LYS A 415 -25.07 35.54 13.46
CA LYS A 415 -23.83 36.28 13.09
C LYS A 415 -23.23 37.08 14.25
N THR A 416 -24.01 37.38 15.27
CA THR A 416 -23.61 38.10 16.49
C THR A 416 -23.00 37.18 17.56
N TRP A 417 -22.86 35.88 17.29
CA TRP A 417 -22.25 34.93 18.20
C TRP A 417 -20.71 34.93 18.02
N PRO A 418 -19.94 34.92 19.13
CA PRO A 418 -20.36 35.10 20.52
C PRO A 418 -20.50 36.58 20.90
N SER A 419 -21.60 36.96 21.57
CA SER A 419 -21.88 38.36 21.97
C SER A 419 -21.37 38.74 23.37
N VAL A 420 -21.47 37.82 24.33
CA VAL A 420 -21.11 38.07 25.74
C VAL A 420 -19.94 37.20 26.21
N GLY A 421 -19.69 36.05 25.59
CA GLY A 421 -18.56 35.17 25.96
C GLY A 421 -18.69 34.53 27.34
N SER A 422 -19.90 34.46 27.91
CA SER A 422 -20.17 33.75 29.17
C SER A 422 -20.19 32.24 28.98
N ILE A 423 -19.47 31.49 29.81
CA ILE A 423 -19.30 30.04 29.72
C ILE A 423 -19.88 29.38 30.97
N GLU A 424 -20.75 28.38 30.78
CA GLU A 424 -21.38 27.63 31.89
C GLU A 424 -21.15 26.13 31.70
N PHE A 425 -20.56 25.48 32.71
CA PHE A 425 -20.42 24.03 32.80
C PHE A 425 -21.38 23.50 33.87
N LYS A 426 -22.21 22.50 33.53
CA LYS A 426 -23.13 21.83 34.47
C LYS A 426 -22.84 20.34 34.51
N SER A 427 -22.45 19.80 35.65
CA SER A 427 -22.18 18.36 35.81
C SER A 427 -21.27 17.78 34.73
N PHE A 428 -20.30 18.57 34.28
CA PHE A 428 -19.42 18.23 33.17
C PHE A 428 -18.51 17.08 33.58
N SER A 429 -18.50 16.04 32.76
CA SER A 429 -17.67 14.86 32.97
C SER A 429 -16.97 14.49 31.66
N MET A 430 -15.70 14.09 31.75
CA MET A 430 -14.83 13.83 30.59
C MET A 430 -14.02 12.57 30.79
N ARG A 431 -13.85 11.81 29.70
CA ARG A 431 -12.87 10.71 29.59
C ARG A 431 -12.15 10.80 28.24
N TYR A 432 -10.97 10.22 28.11
CA TYR A 432 -10.22 10.20 26.82
C TYR A 432 -10.73 9.15 25.84
N ARG A 433 -11.15 7.99 26.37
CA ARG A 433 -11.61 6.84 25.58
C ARG A 433 -12.78 6.19 26.30
N PRO A 434 -13.71 5.53 25.59
CA PRO A 434 -14.85 4.86 26.21
C PRO A 434 -14.44 3.87 27.31
N ASN A 435 -13.32 3.18 27.10
CA ASN A 435 -12.79 2.13 27.97
C ASN A 435 -11.89 2.64 29.10
N LEU A 436 -11.71 3.96 29.24
CA LEU A 436 -10.92 4.57 30.31
C LEU A 436 -11.83 5.22 31.35
N ASP A 437 -11.30 5.35 32.56
CA ASP A 437 -11.96 6.05 33.65
C ASP A 437 -12.19 7.54 33.33
N LEU A 438 -13.17 8.13 34.01
CA LEU A 438 -13.44 9.56 33.93
C LEU A 438 -12.27 10.33 34.56
N VAL A 439 -11.76 11.31 33.83
CA VAL A 439 -10.69 12.20 34.25
C VAL A 439 -11.25 13.45 34.92
N LEU A 440 -12.36 13.96 34.39
CA LEU A 440 -13.19 14.96 35.07
C LEU A 440 -14.54 14.34 35.40
N THR A 441 -14.99 14.58 36.62
CA THR A 441 -16.24 14.05 37.16
C THR A 441 -17.06 15.18 37.76
N ASP A 442 -18.27 15.40 37.25
CA ASP A 442 -19.29 16.30 37.81
C ASP A 442 -18.80 17.73 38.12
N VAL A 443 -18.05 18.32 37.17
CA VAL A 443 -17.51 19.67 37.30
C VAL A 443 -18.60 20.69 36.94
N SER A 444 -18.90 21.62 37.85
CA SER A 444 -19.88 22.68 37.63
C SER A 444 -19.30 24.04 38.00
N PHE A 445 -19.24 24.97 37.06
CA PHE A 445 -18.83 26.35 37.28
C PHE A 445 -19.34 27.28 36.17
N GLU A 446 -19.37 28.58 36.46
CA GLU A 446 -19.79 29.63 35.53
C GLU A 446 -18.70 30.70 35.45
N VAL A 447 -18.44 31.19 34.23
CA VAL A 447 -17.53 32.30 33.93
C VAL A 447 -18.31 33.38 33.19
N VAL A 448 -18.34 34.58 33.76
CA VAL A 448 -19.10 35.69 33.17
C VAL A 448 -18.29 36.33 32.05
N GLY A 449 -19.00 36.90 31.07
CA GLY A 449 -18.40 37.62 29.95
C GLY A 449 -17.46 38.75 30.40
N GLY A 450 -16.22 38.72 29.89
CA GLY A 450 -15.21 39.74 30.19
C GLY A 450 -14.35 39.47 31.43
N GLU A 451 -14.54 38.34 32.11
CA GLU A 451 -13.71 37.93 33.25
C GLU A 451 -12.40 37.25 32.82
N LYS A 452 -11.31 37.49 33.57
CA LYS A 452 -10.04 36.79 33.41
C LYS A 452 -9.91 35.74 34.50
N VAL A 453 -9.98 34.47 34.11
CA VAL A 453 -9.89 33.33 35.04
C VAL A 453 -8.56 32.61 34.84
N GLY A 454 -7.87 32.32 35.95
CA GLY A 454 -6.66 31.51 35.96
C GLY A 454 -6.94 30.10 36.48
N ILE A 455 -6.48 29.08 35.76
CA ILE A 455 -6.59 27.68 36.18
C ILE A 455 -5.23 27.25 36.74
N CYS A 456 -5.20 26.71 37.97
CA CYS A 456 -3.98 26.29 38.65
C CYS A 456 -4.12 24.91 39.30
N GLY A 457 -3.00 24.21 39.48
CA GLY A 457 -2.93 22.93 40.18
C GLY A 457 -1.58 22.23 40.03
N ARG A 458 -1.47 20.99 40.49
CA ARG A 458 -0.22 20.19 40.46
C ARG A 458 0.13 19.69 39.06
N THR A 459 1.41 19.55 38.71
CA THR A 459 1.83 18.93 37.43
C THR A 459 1.20 17.53 37.27
N GLY A 460 0.51 17.29 36.14
CA GLY A 460 -0.24 16.06 35.90
C GLY A 460 -1.69 16.06 36.42
N SER A 461 -2.18 17.15 37.01
CA SER A 461 -3.62 17.31 37.36
C SER A 461 -4.49 17.84 36.22
N ASP A 462 -4.09 17.54 34.97
CA ASP A 462 -4.88 17.78 33.76
C ASP A 462 -5.33 19.23 33.47
N GLN A 463 -4.69 20.24 34.08
CA GLN A 463 -4.98 21.67 33.84
C GLN A 463 -4.97 22.11 32.38
N GLY A 464 -3.97 21.67 31.61
CA GLY A 464 -3.88 22.00 30.18
C GLY A 464 -5.06 21.47 29.37
N ARG A 465 -5.75 20.44 29.88
CA ARG A 465 -6.81 19.71 29.15
C ARG A 465 -8.18 20.36 29.27
N VAL A 466 -8.40 21.20 30.29
CA VAL A 466 -9.55 22.13 30.36
C VAL A 466 -9.40 23.27 29.34
N VAL A 467 -8.15 23.63 28.99
CA VAL A 467 -7.82 24.71 28.05
C VAL A 467 -7.70 24.20 26.61
N GLU A 468 -7.21 22.98 26.39
CA GLU A 468 -7.03 22.36 25.06
C GLU A 468 -8.37 22.03 24.38
N TYR A 469 -9.44 21.82 25.17
CA TYR A 469 -10.82 21.85 24.68
C TYR A 469 -11.32 23.30 24.59
N ASP A 470 -10.62 24.13 23.81
CA ASP A 470 -11.07 25.46 23.48
C ASP A 470 -12.31 25.35 22.58
N ALA A 471 -13.45 25.43 23.24
CA ALA A 471 -14.67 26.14 22.92
C ALA A 471 -15.46 25.88 21.62
N PRO A 472 -15.07 26.19 20.36
CA PRO A 472 -16.09 26.31 19.31
C PRO A 472 -16.76 24.99 18.89
N LEU A 473 -16.04 23.87 18.86
CA LEU A 473 -16.57 22.58 18.37
C LEU A 473 -17.31 21.77 19.44
N ALA A 474 -16.84 21.80 20.69
CA ALA A 474 -17.55 21.17 21.81
C ALA A 474 -18.82 21.94 22.21
N LEU A 475 -18.85 23.27 22.05
CA LEU A 475 -20.00 24.12 22.39
C LEU A 475 -21.12 24.10 21.32
N LEU A 476 -20.90 23.43 20.18
CA LEU A 476 -21.92 23.17 19.15
C LEU A 476 -22.57 21.79 19.28
N ALA A 477 -22.10 20.93 20.20
CA ALA A 477 -22.66 19.60 20.40
C ALA A 477 -23.91 19.66 21.29
N THR A 478 -25.09 19.61 20.68
CA THR A 478 -26.36 19.40 21.39
C THR A 478 -26.60 17.92 21.70
N ASP A 479 -27.35 17.67 22.77
CA ASP A 479 -27.65 16.39 23.40
C ASP A 479 -27.84 15.19 22.44
N GLY A 480 -27.12 14.09 22.73
CA GLY A 480 -27.41 12.76 22.19
C GLY A 480 -26.33 12.08 21.34
N GLY A 481 -25.16 12.69 21.11
CA GLY A 481 -24.06 12.08 20.37
C GLY A 481 -23.05 11.27 21.22
N PRO A 482 -22.18 10.45 20.62
CA PRO A 482 -20.97 9.90 21.25
C PRO A 482 -20.06 10.99 21.84
N PHE A 483 -20.04 12.19 21.25
CA PHE A 483 -19.39 13.38 21.86
C PHE A 483 -20.15 13.90 23.09
N ALA A 484 -21.48 13.75 23.15
CA ALA A 484 -22.25 14.01 24.37
C ALA A 484 -22.01 12.95 25.46
N GLN A 485 -21.45 11.78 25.12
CA GLN A 485 -20.97 10.79 26.09
C GLN A 485 -19.54 11.08 26.59
N LEU A 486 -18.79 11.94 25.91
CA LEU A 486 -17.44 12.39 26.29
C LEU A 486 -17.44 13.80 26.94
N ALA A 487 -18.50 14.57 26.73
CA ALA A 487 -18.74 15.88 27.32
C ALA A 487 -20.26 16.11 27.35
N SER A 488 -20.91 15.91 28.49
CA SER A 488 -22.32 16.26 28.66
C SER A 488 -22.44 17.64 29.30
N HIS A 489 -23.32 18.50 28.76
CA HIS A 489 -23.79 19.76 29.36
C HIS A 489 -22.79 20.93 29.52
N ALA A 490 -21.98 21.23 28.50
CA ALA A 490 -21.35 22.55 28.37
C ALA A 490 -22.25 23.48 27.54
N ARG A 491 -22.60 24.67 28.07
CA ARG A 491 -23.42 25.67 27.37
C ARG A 491 -22.74 27.03 27.37
N LEU A 492 -22.72 27.69 26.22
CA LEU A 492 -22.53 29.15 26.19
C LEU A 492 -23.86 29.78 26.54
N GLY A 493 -23.87 30.63 27.56
CA GLY A 493 -25.07 31.37 27.94
C GLY A 493 -25.59 32.18 26.75
N GLN A 494 -26.74 31.78 26.19
CA GLN A 494 -27.59 32.76 25.52
C GLN A 494 -28.25 33.55 26.64
N SER A 495 -28.00 34.86 26.68
CA SER A 495 -28.66 35.78 27.60
C SER A 495 -30.17 35.51 27.58
N GLY A 496 -30.66 34.91 28.67
CA GLY A 496 -32.08 34.81 28.94
C GLY A 496 -32.60 36.21 29.21
N ALA A 497 -33.50 36.68 28.37
CA ALA A 497 -34.48 37.65 28.81
C ALA A 497 -35.59 36.86 29.53
N LEU A 498 -35.47 36.77 30.85
CA LEU A 498 -36.52 37.07 31.84
C LEU A 498 -35.93 37.07 33.25
#